data_AF-A0A963AAX2-F1
#
_entry.id   AF-A0A963AAX2-F1
#
_cell.length_a   1.000
_cell.length_b   1.000
_cell.length_c   1.000
_cell.angle_alpha   90.00
_cell.angle_beta   90.00
_cell.angle_gamma   90.00
#
_symmetry.space_group_name_H-M   'P 1'
#
loop_
_entity.id
_entity.type
_entity.pdbx_description
1 polymer ?
#
loop_
_entity_poly.entity_id
_entity_poly.type
_entity_poly.pdbx_seq_one_letter_code
_entity_poly.pdbx_strand_id
1 'polypeptide(L)'
;MKTMFKPLGLAAAVAAVSAGYAGVANAQTTQSIGQLGDLGIIPYYTVEGNWVTGVHIINSSDLTQVVKLRLRRGSDSADALDFNLIMSPKDEWTGFIDDSTGDIVFATDDNTCTAPIREDGRFPMPFIFREGADEGYLEVIGMGSISVDSAIGYASEHVDGVPRNCDAVASNFFANGTATTRGIVSNAESTQSVADTSAYLGATDSVCVPAPATGGPGVCQNLYAPATNSLKVSYFFRDATAGTEIGNNAVHIAGFNSTGQAWMSNQETGLFSGDVFGFDFPDLDGGPWVGLDFGATLRGAYNSLRDGAVLGVSSVLNDWSVAAARNVSTDWVVTLPGQYTMIDYITWAAGAGLDFDNCATLNDPNTAGDDSIAACDFRDIPVTAAITLYDREEGEIVPEDGDLVISPAPPSERNELILPYEVNVIQWTDGSTDPVLPSSYATTVDPSVLGEFGWASLAVSSTTSWDQVVCQFKAVDDTTWDNAPALAPNASQAPYCVSATGAVPMVGFVAWQRSFPSNPDANYGRLVEHSFVSGATTAP
;
A
#
# COMPACT_ATOMS: atom_id res chain seq x y z
N MET A 1 -9.00 27.59 33.40
CA MET A 1 -10.08 26.85 32.75
C MET A 1 -9.51 25.51 32.33
N LYS A 2 -9.91 24.43 33.01
CA LYS A 2 -9.56 23.06 32.60
C LYS A 2 -10.58 22.68 31.54
N THR A 3 -10.19 22.66 30.28
CA THR A 3 -10.99 22.08 29.19
C THR A 3 -11.03 20.58 29.43
N MET A 4 -12.20 20.08 29.82
CA MET A 4 -12.46 18.65 29.86
C MET A 4 -12.51 18.15 28.43
N PHE A 5 -11.48 17.43 27.99
CA PHE A 5 -11.60 16.54 26.85
C PHE A 5 -12.71 15.53 27.19
N LYS A 6 -13.75 15.46 26.35
CA LYS A 6 -14.68 14.33 26.40
C LYS A 6 -13.83 13.08 26.10
N PRO A 7 -13.90 12.03 26.94
CA PRO A 7 -13.22 10.79 26.62
C PRO A 7 -13.82 10.27 25.31
N LEU A 8 -12.99 10.16 24.27
CA LEU A 8 -13.29 9.35 23.10
C LEU A 8 -13.45 7.93 23.63
N GLY A 9 -14.69 7.46 23.76
CA GLY A 9 -14.97 6.07 24.06
C GLY A 9 -14.61 5.26 22.84
N LEU A 10 -13.36 4.79 22.75
CA LEU A 10 -12.97 3.70 21.85
C LEU A 10 -13.73 2.46 22.33
N ALA A 11 -14.95 2.25 21.84
CA ALA A 11 -15.51 0.93 21.75
C ALA A 11 -14.96 0.34 20.45
N ALA A 12 -13.84 -0.36 20.53
CA ALA A 12 -13.37 -1.22 19.45
C ALA A 12 -14.46 -2.27 19.22
N ALA A 13 -15.30 -2.07 18.19
CA ALA A 13 -16.17 -3.11 17.70
C ALA A 13 -15.29 -4.10 16.93
N VAL A 14 -14.77 -5.12 17.63
CA VAL A 14 -14.05 -6.22 16.98
C VAL A 14 -15.04 -6.92 16.05
N ALA A 15 -14.87 -6.74 14.74
CA ALA A 15 -15.59 -7.52 13.74
C ALA A 15 -15.20 -9.00 13.94
N ALA A 16 -16.14 -9.82 14.39
CA ALA A 16 -15.90 -11.25 14.59
C ALA A 16 -15.66 -11.93 13.23
N VAL A 17 -14.39 -12.21 12.91
CA VAL A 17 -13.99 -12.96 11.72
C VAL A 17 -14.23 -14.45 11.97
N SER A 18 -15.16 -15.07 11.25
CA SER A 18 -15.30 -16.52 11.22
C SER A 18 -14.20 -17.14 10.34
N ALA A 19 -13.14 -17.65 10.97
CA ALA A 19 -12.07 -18.39 10.31
C ALA A 19 -12.55 -19.80 9.90
N GLY A 20 -12.60 -20.06 8.59
CA GLY A 20 -12.67 -21.39 8.01
C GLY A 20 -11.32 -21.75 7.39
N TYR A 21 -10.52 -22.59 8.06
CA TYR A 21 -9.22 -23.05 7.56
C TYR A 21 -9.37 -24.27 6.64
N ALA A 22 -8.74 -24.24 5.46
CA ALA A 22 -7.94 -25.33 4.87
C ALA A 22 -7.44 -24.93 3.47
N GLY A 23 -6.13 -24.87 3.27
CA GLY A 23 -5.51 -24.73 1.95
C GLY A 23 -3.98 -24.76 2.00
N VAL A 24 -3.38 -25.78 1.37
CA VAL A 24 -1.93 -25.96 1.19
C VAL A 24 -1.38 -24.90 0.23
N ALA A 25 -0.33 -24.19 0.64
CA ALA A 25 0.39 -23.23 -0.20
C ALA A 25 1.26 -23.95 -1.25
N ASN A 26 1.00 -23.71 -2.53
CA ASN A 26 2.04 -23.80 -3.56
C ASN A 26 2.88 -22.51 -3.48
N ALA A 27 4.18 -22.60 -3.77
CA ALA A 27 5.13 -21.47 -3.74
C ALA A 27 4.95 -20.48 -4.93
N GLN A 28 3.71 -20.23 -5.34
CA GLN A 28 3.37 -19.29 -6.41
C GLN A 28 2.60 -18.11 -5.81
N THR A 29 2.98 -16.89 -6.18
CA THR A 29 2.25 -15.67 -5.80
C THR A 29 0.81 -15.78 -6.26
N THR A 30 -0.14 -15.70 -5.33
CA THR A 30 -1.57 -15.85 -5.61
C THR A 30 -2.38 -14.94 -4.70
N GLN A 31 -3.55 -14.47 -5.15
CA GLN A 31 -4.54 -13.94 -4.23
C GLN A 31 -4.92 -15.03 -3.21
N SER A 32 -4.93 -14.68 -1.93
CA SER A 32 -5.05 -15.66 -0.85
C SER A 32 -6.47 -16.22 -0.68
N ILE A 33 -6.62 -17.54 -0.84
CA ILE A 33 -7.82 -18.28 -0.44
C ILE A 33 -7.82 -18.37 1.10
N GLY A 34 -8.60 -17.51 1.75
CA GLY A 34 -8.66 -17.42 3.22
C GLY A 34 -8.13 -16.11 3.81
N GLN A 35 -7.68 -15.17 2.96
CA GLN A 35 -7.34 -13.79 3.34
C GLN A 35 -6.18 -13.69 4.36
N LEU A 36 -5.18 -14.56 4.21
CA LEU A 36 -3.88 -14.48 4.91
C LEU A 36 -2.76 -14.33 3.89
N GLY A 37 -1.81 -13.44 4.13
CA GLY A 37 -0.72 -13.19 3.19
C GLY A 37 0.53 -12.66 3.85
N ASP A 38 1.55 -12.46 3.05
CA ASP A 38 2.75 -11.69 3.36
C ASP A 38 2.69 -10.28 2.71
N LEU A 39 1.65 -9.99 1.92
CA LEU A 39 1.26 -8.66 1.48
C LEU A 39 -0.25 -8.44 1.70
N GLY A 40 -0.62 -7.29 2.24
CA GLY A 40 -2.00 -6.79 2.31
C GLY A 40 -2.11 -5.41 1.68
N ILE A 41 -3.02 -5.23 0.73
CA ILE A 41 -3.33 -3.93 0.13
C ILE A 41 -4.70 -3.46 0.62
N ILE A 42 -4.73 -2.35 1.36
CA ILE A 42 -5.98 -1.67 1.68
C ILE A 42 -6.25 -0.72 0.52
N PRO A 43 -7.31 -0.93 -0.26
CA PRO A 43 -7.52 -0.21 -1.52
C PRO A 43 -7.77 1.29 -1.31
N TYR A 44 -8.21 1.70 -0.13
CA TYR A 44 -8.55 3.10 0.14
C TYR A 44 -8.34 3.47 1.62
N TYR A 45 -7.75 4.63 1.86
CA TYR A 45 -7.92 5.40 3.08
C TYR A 45 -8.39 6.80 2.72
N THR A 46 -9.11 7.43 3.65
CA THR A 46 -9.50 8.82 3.54
C THR A 46 -9.63 9.46 4.92
N VAL A 47 -9.28 10.74 4.97
CA VAL A 47 -9.61 11.69 6.05
C VAL A 47 -10.50 12.82 5.53
N GLU A 48 -10.99 12.72 4.29
CA GLU A 48 -11.84 13.75 3.69
C GLU A 48 -13.15 13.93 4.46
N GLY A 49 -13.57 15.18 4.61
CA GLY A 49 -14.79 15.55 5.31
C GLY A 49 -14.76 15.19 6.80
N ASN A 50 -15.48 14.14 7.19
CA ASN A 50 -15.56 13.68 8.59
C ASN A 50 -15.06 12.23 8.75
N TRP A 51 -14.44 11.67 7.71
CA TRP A 51 -14.05 10.27 7.71
C TRP A 51 -12.76 10.05 8.50
N VAL A 52 -12.71 8.92 9.19
CA VAL A 52 -11.53 8.39 9.85
C VAL A 52 -11.33 6.98 9.34
N THR A 53 -10.10 6.64 8.94
CA THR A 53 -9.77 5.28 8.48
C THR A 53 -9.13 4.50 9.61
N GLY A 54 -9.71 3.38 10.03
CA GLY A 54 -9.12 2.44 10.97
C GLY A 54 -8.44 1.25 10.29
N VAL A 55 -7.39 0.73 10.90
CA VAL A 55 -6.58 -0.38 10.39
C VAL A 55 -6.31 -1.38 11.52
N HIS A 56 -6.48 -2.66 11.22
CA HIS A 56 -6.16 -3.78 12.09
C HIS A 56 -5.23 -4.74 11.36
N ILE A 57 -4.14 -5.13 12.01
CA ILE A 57 -3.16 -6.10 11.50
C ILE A 57 -3.00 -7.18 12.55
N ILE A 58 -3.14 -8.43 12.17
CA ILE A 58 -2.96 -9.59 13.05
C ILE A 58 -1.81 -10.44 12.51
N ASN A 59 -0.85 -10.75 13.38
CA ASN A 59 0.14 -11.79 13.13
C ASN A 59 -0.41 -13.13 13.64
N SER A 60 -0.87 -13.99 12.71
CA SER A 60 -1.40 -15.30 13.10
C SER A 60 -0.33 -16.38 13.31
N SER A 61 0.96 -16.10 13.11
CA SER A 61 2.05 -17.07 13.23
C SER A 61 2.55 -17.26 14.68
N ASP A 62 3.39 -18.28 14.88
CA ASP A 62 4.14 -18.50 16.14
C ASP A 62 5.51 -17.77 16.14
N LEU A 63 5.76 -16.92 15.13
CA LEU A 63 7.00 -16.17 14.95
C LEU A 63 6.74 -14.67 15.10
N THR A 64 7.77 -13.92 15.46
CA THR A 64 7.73 -12.46 15.33
C THR A 64 7.75 -12.10 13.85
N GLN A 65 6.83 -11.25 13.38
CA GLN A 65 6.83 -10.71 12.02
C GLN A 65 7.28 -9.25 12.05
N VAL A 66 8.22 -8.89 11.17
CA VAL A 66 8.55 -7.50 10.88
C VAL A 66 7.75 -7.08 9.65
N VAL A 67 6.98 -6.00 9.78
CA VAL A 67 6.01 -5.55 8.78
C VAL A 67 6.25 -4.09 8.45
N LYS A 68 6.36 -3.77 7.16
CA LYS A 68 6.38 -2.41 6.65
C LYS A 68 4.94 -1.95 6.43
N LEU A 69 4.52 -0.87 7.08
CA LEU A 69 3.26 -0.20 6.80
C LEU A 69 3.56 1.08 6.03
N ARG A 70 2.95 1.25 4.85
CA ARG A 70 3.11 2.44 3.99
C ARG A 70 1.77 3.02 3.62
N LEU A 71 1.67 4.34 3.67
CA LEU A 71 0.54 5.13 3.18
C LEU A 71 0.98 5.81 1.90
N ARG A 72 0.19 5.64 0.85
CA ARG A 72 0.45 6.18 -0.49
C ARG A 72 -0.60 7.19 -0.84
N ARG A 73 -0.22 8.32 -1.44
CA ARG A 73 -1.19 9.31 -1.93
C ARG A 73 -2.03 8.77 -3.08
N GLY A 74 -3.29 9.14 -3.13
CA GLY A 74 -4.20 8.69 -4.19
C GLY A 74 -3.81 9.19 -5.59
N SER A 75 -3.27 10.41 -5.69
CA SER A 75 -2.95 11.04 -6.98
C SER A 75 -1.79 10.38 -7.72
N ASP A 76 -0.71 10.05 -7.02
CA ASP A 76 0.59 9.73 -7.62
C ASP A 76 1.38 8.66 -6.87
N SER A 77 0.87 8.17 -5.73
CA SER A 77 1.51 7.16 -4.87
C SER A 77 2.92 7.47 -4.43
N ALA A 78 3.23 8.77 -4.35
CA ALA A 78 4.34 9.19 -3.53
C ALA A 78 4.12 8.68 -2.09
N ASP A 79 5.22 8.32 -1.46
CA ASP A 79 5.20 7.84 -0.08
C ASP A 79 4.76 8.98 0.84
N ALA A 80 3.59 8.82 1.47
CA ALA A 80 3.02 9.83 2.35
C ALA A 80 3.51 9.64 3.79
N LEU A 81 3.66 8.39 4.20
CA LEU A 81 4.16 7.99 5.51
C LEU A 81 4.45 6.49 5.51
N ASP A 82 5.61 6.11 6.02
CA ASP A 82 5.97 4.72 6.26
C ASP A 82 6.65 4.51 7.61
N PHE A 83 6.46 3.32 8.18
CA PHE A 83 7.18 2.86 9.37
C PHE A 83 7.09 1.35 9.51
N ASN A 84 7.93 0.78 10.37
CA ASN A 84 7.96 -0.66 10.63
C ASN A 84 7.20 -1.00 11.92
N LEU A 85 6.41 -2.07 11.86
CA LEU A 85 5.79 -2.75 12.99
C LEU A 85 6.54 -4.04 13.27
N ILE A 86 6.85 -4.30 14.54
CA ILE A 86 7.52 -5.53 14.98
C ILE A 86 6.54 -6.30 15.85
N MET A 87 5.75 -7.14 15.20
CA MET A 87 4.63 -7.85 15.78
C MET A 87 5.08 -9.17 16.39
N SER A 88 4.90 -9.33 17.69
CA SER A 88 5.20 -10.57 18.41
C SER A 88 4.31 -11.74 17.94
N PRO A 89 4.55 -13.01 18.33
CA PRO A 89 3.66 -14.09 17.95
C PRO A 89 2.22 -13.88 18.44
N LYS A 90 1.23 -14.15 17.58
CA LYS A 90 -0.22 -13.99 17.89
C LYS A 90 -0.66 -12.57 18.25
N ASP A 91 0.15 -11.59 17.87
CA ASP A 91 -0.09 -10.18 18.16
C ASP A 91 -1.17 -9.58 17.25
N GLU A 92 -1.88 -8.58 17.76
CA GLU A 92 -2.82 -7.75 17.02
C GLU A 92 -2.43 -6.29 17.24
N TRP A 93 -2.18 -5.57 16.14
CA TRP A 93 -1.93 -4.15 16.16
C TRP A 93 -3.12 -3.40 15.56
N THR A 94 -3.50 -2.30 16.20
CA THR A 94 -4.62 -1.46 15.76
C THR A 94 -4.20 -0.01 15.66
N GLY A 95 -4.76 0.72 14.70
CA GLY A 95 -4.49 2.14 14.53
C GLY A 95 -5.52 2.82 13.63
N PHE A 96 -5.40 4.13 13.49
CA PHE A 96 -6.32 4.94 12.69
C PHE A 96 -5.64 6.18 12.11
N ILE A 97 -6.21 6.69 11.03
CA ILE A 97 -5.77 7.89 10.31
C ILE A 97 -6.84 8.95 10.48
N ASP A 98 -6.47 10.11 11.04
CA ASP A 98 -7.34 11.27 11.21
C ASP A 98 -6.61 12.58 10.92
N ASP A 99 -7.36 13.64 10.64
CA ASP A 99 -6.86 15.00 10.39
C ASP A 99 -7.36 16.02 11.44
N SER A 100 -7.92 15.55 12.57
CA SER A 100 -8.66 16.37 13.54
C SER A 100 -7.80 17.46 14.20
N THR A 101 -6.48 17.31 14.15
CA THR A 101 -5.50 18.28 14.65
C THR A 101 -5.01 19.28 13.60
N GLY A 102 -5.51 19.22 12.36
CA GLY A 102 -5.09 20.01 11.20
C GLY A 102 -3.98 19.35 10.36
N ASP A 103 -3.18 18.51 11.00
CA ASP A 103 -2.25 17.58 10.36
C ASP A 103 -2.90 16.21 10.20
N ILE A 104 -2.58 15.51 9.12
CA ILE A 104 -2.93 14.10 8.94
C ILE A 104 -1.97 13.26 9.76
N VAL A 105 -2.51 12.44 10.65
CA VAL A 105 -1.75 11.62 11.60
C VAL A 105 -2.22 10.19 11.53
N PHE A 106 -1.28 9.26 11.41
CA PHE A 106 -1.52 7.88 11.79
C PHE A 106 -1.31 7.75 13.29
N ALA A 107 -2.35 7.36 14.03
CA ALA A 107 -2.33 7.22 15.47
C ALA A 107 -2.62 5.77 15.89
N THR A 108 -2.02 5.36 17.02
CA THR A 108 -2.25 4.06 17.65
C THR A 108 -2.17 4.20 19.16
N ASP A 109 -3.01 3.46 19.88
CA ASP A 109 -2.92 3.26 21.34
C ASP A 109 -2.33 1.87 21.67
N ASP A 110 -1.87 1.14 20.65
CA ASP A 110 -1.32 -0.20 20.78
C ASP A 110 0.15 -0.17 21.24
N ASN A 111 0.57 -1.21 21.98
CA ASN A 111 1.91 -1.29 22.57
C ASN A 111 2.93 -2.02 21.70
N THR A 112 2.54 -2.60 20.55
CA THR A 112 3.46 -3.24 19.60
C THR A 112 4.61 -2.30 19.26
N CYS A 113 5.85 -2.79 19.32
CA CYS A 113 7.01 -1.96 19.03
C CYS A 113 6.98 -1.46 17.57
N THR A 114 7.30 -0.18 17.38
CA THR A 114 7.45 0.45 16.08
C THR A 114 8.89 0.93 15.87
N ALA A 115 9.31 1.04 14.60
CA ALA A 115 10.50 1.76 14.21
C ALA A 115 10.13 2.81 13.14
N PRO A 116 10.27 4.12 13.41
CA PRO A 116 10.78 4.72 14.66
C PRO A 116 9.82 4.54 15.85
N ILE A 117 10.35 4.72 17.07
CA ILE A 117 9.52 4.74 18.29
C ILE A 117 8.78 6.07 18.38
N ARG A 118 7.49 6.01 18.67
CA ARG A 118 6.66 7.17 19.03
C ARG A 118 5.99 6.91 20.38
N GLU A 119 6.50 7.53 21.44
CA GLU A 119 5.95 7.39 22.79
C GLU A 119 4.49 7.85 22.90
N ASP A 120 4.07 8.78 22.03
CA ASP A 120 2.70 9.28 21.95
C ASP A 120 1.81 8.48 20.99
N GLY A 121 2.36 7.46 20.31
CA GLY A 121 1.66 6.65 19.32
C GLY A 121 1.25 7.43 18.06
N ARG A 122 1.83 8.61 17.80
CA ARG A 122 1.41 9.50 16.70
C ARG A 122 2.51 9.66 15.66
N PHE A 123 2.17 9.33 14.42
CA PHE A 123 2.99 9.45 13.23
C PHE A 123 2.37 10.50 12.31
N PRO A 124 2.71 11.79 12.48
CA PRO A 124 2.24 12.83 11.57
C PRO A 124 2.88 12.63 10.19
N MET A 125 2.09 12.79 9.14
CA MET A 125 2.62 12.82 7.78
C MET A 125 3.63 13.98 7.65
N PRO A 126 4.82 13.74 7.06
CA PRO A 126 5.78 14.81 6.82
C PRO A 126 5.19 15.91 5.94
N PHE A 127 5.49 17.17 6.26
CA PHE A 127 4.96 18.34 5.53
C PHE A 127 5.18 18.25 4.01
N ILE A 128 6.32 17.73 3.57
CA ILE A 128 6.67 17.60 2.14
C ILE A 128 5.79 16.60 1.38
N PHE A 129 5.13 15.67 2.08
CA PHE A 129 4.28 14.65 1.49
C PHE A 129 2.80 14.78 1.87
N ARG A 130 2.45 15.80 2.68
CA ARG A 130 1.08 16.03 3.15
C ARG A 130 0.11 16.43 2.04
N GLU A 131 0.54 17.25 1.10
CA GLU A 131 -0.35 17.75 0.04
C GLU A 131 -0.81 16.59 -0.86
N GLY A 132 -2.12 16.43 -1.00
CA GLY A 132 -2.73 15.30 -1.74
C GLY A 132 -2.76 13.97 -0.99
N ALA A 133 -2.45 13.95 0.31
CA ALA A 133 -2.48 12.74 1.14
C ALA A 133 -3.75 12.62 1.99
N ASP A 134 -4.76 13.46 1.75
CA ASP A 134 -6.05 13.39 2.43
C ASP A 134 -6.85 12.12 2.04
N GLU A 135 -6.50 11.50 0.90
CA GLU A 135 -6.96 10.18 0.49
C GLU A 135 -5.88 9.39 -0.27
N GLY A 136 -5.98 8.06 -0.28
CA GLY A 136 -4.97 7.20 -0.91
C GLY A 136 -5.17 5.72 -0.62
N TYR A 137 -4.10 4.91 -0.61
CA TYR A 137 -4.16 3.47 -0.27
C TYR A 137 -3.01 3.06 0.65
N LEU A 138 -3.10 1.89 1.30
CA LEU A 138 -2.05 1.38 2.19
C LEU A 138 -1.46 0.07 1.68
N GLU A 139 -0.16 -0.07 1.93
CA GLU A 139 0.63 -1.29 1.69
C GLU A 139 1.08 -1.85 3.04
N VAL A 140 0.76 -3.11 3.31
CA VAL A 140 1.22 -3.86 4.48
C VAL A 140 2.09 -5.01 4.01
N ILE A 141 3.41 -4.82 4.06
CA ILE A 141 4.39 -5.73 3.45
C ILE A 141 5.18 -6.45 4.55
N GLY A 142 5.14 -7.78 4.55
CA GLY A 142 5.98 -8.59 5.42
C GLY A 142 7.46 -8.48 4.99
N MET A 143 8.31 -7.99 5.88
CA MET A 143 9.74 -7.84 5.64
C MET A 143 10.50 -9.13 5.97
N GLY A 144 10.19 -9.74 7.12
CA GLY A 144 10.88 -10.92 7.60
C GLY A 144 10.19 -11.52 8.81
N SER A 145 10.60 -12.74 9.15
CA SER A 145 10.14 -13.42 10.35
C SER A 145 11.30 -14.00 11.15
N ILE A 146 11.11 -14.11 12.47
CA ILE A 146 12.14 -14.60 13.37
C ILE A 146 11.54 -15.23 14.64
N SER A 147 12.23 -16.23 15.20
CA SER A 147 11.82 -16.89 16.44
C SER A 147 11.86 -15.94 17.64
N VAL A 148 10.98 -16.16 18.63
CA VAL A 148 11.06 -15.50 19.94
C VAL A 148 12.32 -15.84 20.71
N ASP A 149 13.00 -16.94 20.33
CA ASP A 149 14.31 -17.30 20.86
C ASP A 149 15.44 -16.46 20.23
N SER A 150 15.16 -15.44 19.42
CA SER A 150 16.16 -14.47 18.95
C SER A 150 16.18 -13.22 19.82
N ALA A 151 17.22 -12.38 19.71
CA ALA A 151 17.31 -11.16 20.50
C ALA A 151 16.18 -10.15 20.22
N ILE A 152 15.76 -9.97 18.96
CA ILE A 152 14.65 -9.08 18.61
C ILE A 152 13.29 -9.74 18.91
N GLY A 153 13.14 -11.04 18.67
CA GLY A 153 11.91 -11.77 18.98
C GLY A 153 11.63 -11.77 20.48
N TYR A 154 12.65 -11.99 21.31
CA TYR A 154 12.53 -11.88 22.75
C TYR A 154 12.20 -10.45 23.20
N ALA A 155 12.84 -9.43 22.61
CA ALA A 155 12.63 -8.04 23.00
C ALA A 155 11.25 -7.49 22.63
N SER A 156 10.66 -7.98 21.53
CA SER A 156 9.34 -7.58 21.04
C SER A 156 8.19 -8.37 21.67
N GLU A 157 8.46 -9.52 22.28
CA GLU A 157 7.43 -10.33 22.95
C GLU A 157 6.75 -9.54 24.09
N HIS A 158 5.42 -9.55 24.10
CA HIS A 158 4.62 -8.92 25.16
C HIS A 158 4.70 -9.70 26.47
N VAL A 159 4.95 -8.98 27.57
CA VAL A 159 4.79 -9.46 28.95
C VAL A 159 3.97 -8.45 29.73
N ASP A 160 2.93 -8.92 30.40
CA ASP A 160 1.97 -8.07 31.12
C ASP A 160 1.37 -6.95 30.24
N GLY A 161 1.21 -7.20 28.94
CA GLY A 161 0.57 -6.30 27.98
C GLY A 161 1.49 -5.25 27.34
N VAL A 162 2.81 -5.32 27.54
CA VAL A 162 3.80 -4.44 26.89
C VAL A 162 5.01 -5.25 26.40
N PRO A 163 5.66 -4.88 25.28
CA PRO A 163 6.90 -5.52 24.86
C PRO A 163 8.02 -5.33 25.89
N ARG A 164 8.94 -6.30 25.98
CA ARG A 164 10.03 -6.25 26.97
C ARG A 164 10.94 -5.04 26.78
N ASN A 165 11.27 -4.67 25.54
CA ASN A 165 12.23 -3.60 25.26
C ASN A 165 12.14 -3.06 23.83
N CYS A 166 11.26 -2.08 23.57
CA CYS A 166 11.15 -1.46 22.25
C CYS A 166 12.39 -0.65 21.83
N ASP A 167 13.17 -0.10 22.77
CA ASP A 167 14.43 0.60 22.45
C ASP A 167 15.44 -0.36 21.81
N ALA A 168 15.54 -1.59 22.33
CA ALA A 168 16.37 -2.62 21.73
C ALA A 168 15.83 -3.04 20.35
N VAL A 169 14.51 -3.20 20.21
CA VAL A 169 13.88 -3.54 18.91
C VAL A 169 14.18 -2.48 17.85
N ALA A 170 13.87 -1.21 18.14
CA ALA A 170 14.06 -0.11 17.20
C ALA A 170 15.54 0.10 16.81
N SER A 171 16.47 -0.27 17.69
CA SER A 171 17.90 -0.17 17.40
C SER A 171 18.38 -1.06 16.23
N ASN A 172 17.60 -2.06 15.81
CA ASN A 172 17.89 -2.87 14.62
C ASN A 172 17.79 -2.07 13.31
N PHE A 173 16.99 -1.01 13.28
CA PHE A 173 16.58 -0.31 12.05
C PHE A 173 17.41 0.95 11.78
N PHE A 174 18.60 1.06 12.37
CA PHE A 174 19.60 2.05 11.96
C PHE A 174 20.34 1.55 10.71
N ALA A 175 20.91 2.47 9.92
CA ALA A 175 21.77 2.07 8.81
C ALA A 175 23.13 1.55 9.34
N ASN A 176 23.90 0.87 8.48
CA ASN A 176 25.31 0.54 8.74
C ASN A 176 25.59 -0.33 9.97
N GLY A 177 24.74 -1.33 10.19
CA GLY A 177 25.01 -2.36 11.17
C GLY A 177 26.29 -3.13 10.85
N THR A 178 26.95 -3.62 11.89
CA THR A 178 28.05 -4.58 11.76
C THR A 178 27.90 -5.66 12.83
N ALA A 179 28.82 -6.62 12.89
CA ALA A 179 28.90 -7.57 14.00
C ALA A 179 29.14 -6.92 15.37
N THR A 180 29.50 -5.62 15.42
CA THR A 180 29.82 -4.90 16.66
C THR A 180 29.06 -3.59 16.85
N THR A 181 28.26 -3.18 15.87
CA THR A 181 27.48 -1.93 15.88
C THR A 181 26.05 -2.22 15.49
N ARG A 182 25.09 -1.52 16.10
CA ARG A 182 23.67 -1.69 15.80
C ARG A 182 23.33 -1.27 14.36
N GLY A 183 22.23 -1.79 13.83
CA GLY A 183 21.68 -1.45 12.52
C GLY A 183 21.54 -2.64 11.58
N ILE A 184 21.06 -2.37 10.37
CA ILE A 184 20.94 -3.33 9.28
C ILE A 184 22.32 -3.67 8.72
N VAL A 185 22.64 -4.95 8.65
CA VAL A 185 23.89 -5.51 8.10
C VAL A 185 23.66 -5.98 6.65
N SER A 186 22.51 -6.61 6.40
CA SER A 186 22.08 -7.09 5.08
C SER A 186 20.55 -7.23 5.04
N ASN A 187 19.99 -7.67 3.91
CA ASN A 187 18.56 -7.93 3.77
C ASN A 187 18.02 -9.01 4.72
N ALA A 188 18.89 -9.83 5.30
CA ALA A 188 18.50 -10.90 6.23
C ALA A 188 19.17 -10.80 7.59
N GLU A 189 20.01 -9.79 7.84
CA GLU A 189 20.77 -9.67 9.08
C GLU A 189 20.73 -8.25 9.63
N SER A 190 20.46 -8.13 10.92
CA SER A 190 20.61 -6.89 11.68
C SER A 190 21.30 -7.14 13.01
N THR A 191 21.78 -6.06 13.61
CA THR A 191 22.39 -6.08 14.94
C THR A 191 21.67 -5.09 15.84
N GLN A 192 21.26 -5.52 17.03
CA GLN A 192 20.57 -4.66 18.00
C GLN A 192 21.47 -4.30 19.17
N SER A 193 21.26 -3.11 19.75
CA SER A 193 21.89 -2.72 21.02
C SER A 193 21.22 -3.45 22.20
N VAL A 194 22.03 -3.95 23.13
CA VAL A 194 21.57 -4.57 24.37
C VAL A 194 22.38 -4.05 25.56
N ALA A 195 21.69 -3.76 26.66
CA ALA A 195 22.33 -3.29 27.90
C ALA A 195 23.12 -4.40 28.60
N ASP A 196 22.63 -5.64 28.54
CA ASP A 196 23.25 -6.82 29.11
C ASP A 196 23.05 -8.01 28.18
N THR A 197 24.13 -8.52 27.59
CA THR A 197 24.08 -9.67 26.69
C THR A 197 23.67 -10.95 27.42
N SER A 198 23.81 -11.00 28.75
CA SER A 198 23.44 -12.17 29.55
C SER A 198 21.93 -12.43 29.58
N ALA A 199 21.12 -11.37 29.42
CA ALA A 199 19.67 -11.47 29.28
C ALA A 199 19.23 -12.20 28.00
N TYR A 200 20.14 -12.36 27.04
CA TYR A 200 19.89 -12.97 25.73
C TYR A 200 20.70 -14.26 25.52
N LEU A 201 21.44 -14.77 26.52
CA LEU A 201 22.24 -16.00 26.40
C LEU A 201 21.41 -17.29 26.26
N GLY A 202 20.09 -17.22 26.44
CA GLY A 202 19.14 -18.30 26.14
C GLY A 202 18.62 -18.28 24.70
N ALA A 203 18.92 -17.22 23.94
CA ALA A 203 18.52 -17.08 22.55
C ALA A 203 19.33 -18.05 21.68
N THR A 204 18.72 -19.15 21.25
CA THR A 204 19.33 -20.02 20.25
C THR A 204 19.28 -19.28 18.92
N ASP A 205 20.44 -19.01 18.32
CA ASP A 205 20.64 -18.31 17.03
C ASP A 205 20.94 -16.80 17.08
N SER A 206 21.17 -16.21 18.26
CA SER A 206 21.75 -14.86 18.38
C SER A 206 23.21 -14.90 18.83
N VAL A 207 24.11 -14.30 18.04
CA VAL A 207 25.49 -14.04 18.45
C VAL A 207 25.53 -12.70 19.14
N CYS A 208 25.72 -12.72 20.47
CA CYS A 208 25.83 -11.51 21.27
C CYS A 208 27.29 -11.17 21.59
N VAL A 209 27.70 -9.95 21.27
CA VAL A 209 29.01 -9.39 21.58
C VAL A 209 28.87 -8.44 22.78
N PRO A 210 29.58 -8.70 23.89
CA PRO A 210 29.55 -7.81 25.06
C PRO A 210 29.99 -6.38 24.72
N ALA A 211 29.57 -5.44 25.57
CA ALA A 211 30.00 -4.04 25.47
C ALA A 211 31.53 -3.93 25.36
N PRO A 212 32.06 -3.10 24.44
CA PRO A 212 33.49 -2.91 24.32
C PRO A 212 34.06 -2.21 25.56
N ALA A 213 35.33 -2.51 25.89
CA ALA A 213 36.01 -1.90 27.04
C ALA A 213 36.13 -0.36 26.94
N THR A 214 35.96 0.19 25.74
CA THR A 214 35.95 1.63 25.44
C THR A 214 34.61 2.33 25.75
N GLY A 215 33.60 1.59 26.20
CA GLY A 215 32.25 2.09 26.49
C GLY A 215 31.27 1.93 25.32
N GLY A 216 29.97 1.84 25.63
CA GLY A 216 28.89 1.57 24.67
C GLY A 216 28.03 0.36 25.12
N PRO A 217 26.84 0.15 24.53
CA PRO A 217 26.06 -1.06 24.78
C PRO A 217 26.74 -2.28 24.15
N GLY A 218 26.41 -3.48 24.65
CA GLY A 218 26.67 -4.71 23.88
C GLY A 218 25.75 -4.78 22.68
N VAL A 219 25.97 -5.75 21.80
CA VAL A 219 25.11 -5.98 20.65
C VAL A 219 24.74 -7.45 20.48
N CYS A 220 23.61 -7.72 19.85
CA CYS A 220 23.20 -9.08 19.46
C CYS A 220 22.75 -9.10 18.00
N GLN A 221 23.24 -10.08 17.24
CA GLN A 221 22.84 -10.32 15.86
C GLN A 221 21.47 -11.01 15.79
N ASN A 222 20.70 -10.66 14.76
CA ASN A 222 19.42 -11.23 14.40
C ASN A 222 19.47 -11.67 12.93
N LEU A 223 19.14 -12.93 12.68
CA LEU A 223 19.07 -13.52 11.34
C LEU A 223 17.61 -13.83 11.00
N TYR A 224 17.09 -13.22 9.96
CA TYR A 224 15.67 -13.30 9.59
C TYR A 224 15.44 -14.36 8.51
N ALA A 225 14.34 -15.08 8.66
CA ALA A 225 13.71 -15.83 7.58
C ALA A 225 12.78 -14.90 6.78
N PRO A 226 12.34 -15.29 5.57
CA PRO A 226 11.28 -14.57 4.86
C PRO A 226 10.04 -14.38 5.73
N ALA A 227 9.26 -13.35 5.43
CA ALA A 227 7.95 -13.19 6.04
C ALA A 227 7.07 -14.41 5.73
N THR A 228 6.15 -14.72 6.64
CA THR A 228 5.21 -15.83 6.47
C THR A 228 3.87 -15.33 5.95
N ASN A 229 3.11 -16.20 5.26
CA ASN A 229 1.72 -15.92 4.84
C ASN A 229 0.76 -15.97 6.04
N SER A 230 0.99 -15.13 7.05
CA SER A 230 0.30 -15.17 8.33
C SER A 230 -0.36 -13.85 8.71
N LEU A 231 -0.15 -12.79 7.94
CA LEU A 231 -0.76 -11.50 8.21
C LEU A 231 -2.22 -11.52 7.77
N LYS A 232 -3.09 -11.09 8.69
CA LYS A 232 -4.47 -10.74 8.41
C LYS A 232 -4.62 -9.23 8.57
N VAL A 233 -5.19 -8.57 7.58
CA VAL A 233 -5.37 -7.11 7.57
C VAL A 233 -6.82 -6.78 7.25
N SER A 234 -7.40 -5.88 8.04
CA SER A 234 -8.73 -5.35 7.84
C SER A 234 -8.76 -3.86 8.13
N TYR A 235 -9.72 -3.17 7.53
CA TYR A 235 -9.86 -1.73 7.62
C TYR A 235 -11.33 -1.33 7.72
N PHE A 236 -11.58 -0.13 8.23
CA PHE A 236 -12.90 0.48 8.24
C PHE A 236 -12.81 1.99 8.04
N PHE A 237 -13.89 2.58 7.54
CA PHE A 237 -14.13 4.01 7.53
C PHE A 237 -15.23 4.31 8.55
N ARG A 238 -15.02 5.34 9.35
CA ARG A 238 -16.03 5.85 10.27
C ARG A 238 -16.28 7.31 10.01
N ASP A 239 -17.52 7.66 9.75
CA ASP A 239 -17.96 9.06 9.75
C ASP A 239 -18.06 9.53 11.21
N ALA A 240 -17.15 10.41 11.63
CA ALA A 240 -17.07 10.92 12.98
C ALA A 240 -18.33 11.74 13.40
N THR A 241 -19.10 12.22 12.44
CA THR A 241 -20.34 12.99 12.69
C THR A 241 -21.58 12.10 12.63
N ALA A 242 -21.73 11.30 11.57
CA ALA A 242 -22.90 10.44 11.40
C ALA A 242 -22.86 9.16 12.23
N GLY A 243 -21.67 8.72 12.67
CA GLY A 243 -21.47 7.48 13.42
C GLY A 243 -21.58 6.21 12.57
N THR A 244 -21.77 6.33 11.26
CA THR A 244 -21.76 5.20 10.32
C THR A 244 -20.34 4.65 10.23
N GLU A 245 -20.20 3.33 10.39
CA GLU A 245 -18.93 2.62 10.20
C GLU A 245 -19.13 1.51 9.15
N ILE A 246 -18.22 1.47 8.19
CA ILE A 246 -18.21 0.48 7.09
C ILE A 246 -16.79 -0.03 6.92
N GLY A 247 -16.60 -1.35 6.82
CA GLY A 247 -15.27 -1.93 6.73
C GLY A 247 -15.21 -3.21 5.94
N ASN A 248 -14.00 -3.63 5.62
CA ASN A 248 -13.72 -4.85 4.90
C ASN A 248 -12.31 -5.38 5.19
N ASN A 249 -11.96 -6.50 4.57
CA ASN A 249 -10.62 -7.04 4.55
C ASN A 249 -9.78 -6.37 3.47
N ALA A 250 -8.49 -6.20 3.73
CA ALA A 250 -7.53 -5.87 2.69
C ALA A 250 -7.46 -6.99 1.64
N VAL A 251 -6.92 -6.67 0.46
CA VAL A 251 -6.58 -7.69 -0.54
C VAL A 251 -5.27 -8.36 -0.13
N HIS A 252 -5.34 -9.63 0.26
CA HIS A 252 -4.18 -10.42 0.69
C HIS A 252 -3.55 -11.17 -0.48
N ILE A 253 -2.25 -10.99 -0.65
CA ILE A 253 -1.42 -11.78 -1.56
C ILE A 253 -0.55 -12.71 -0.70
N ALA A 254 -0.58 -14.00 -1.04
CA ALA A 254 0.25 -15.01 -0.41
C ALA A 254 1.44 -15.34 -1.34
N GLY A 255 2.63 -15.44 -0.75
CA GLY A 255 3.87 -15.68 -1.48
C GLY A 255 4.27 -14.49 -2.35
N PHE A 256 3.97 -13.27 -1.91
CA PHE A 256 4.48 -12.06 -2.52
C PHE A 256 6.01 -12.02 -2.39
N ASN A 257 6.54 -12.33 -1.20
CA ASN A 257 7.96 -12.63 -1.03
C ASN A 257 8.27 -14.06 -1.52
N SER A 258 8.53 -14.18 -2.82
CA SER A 258 8.89 -15.43 -3.48
C SER A 258 10.40 -15.69 -3.53
N THR A 259 11.22 -14.75 -3.04
CA THR A 259 12.68 -14.78 -3.17
C THR A 259 13.34 -15.81 -2.25
N GLY A 260 12.61 -16.27 -1.22
CA GLY A 260 13.15 -17.16 -0.19
C GLY A 260 14.13 -16.47 0.77
N GLN A 261 14.22 -15.14 0.73
CA GLN A 261 15.03 -14.33 1.64
C GLN A 261 14.20 -13.24 2.33
N ALA A 262 14.63 -12.78 3.51
CA ALA A 262 14.03 -11.61 4.14
C ALA A 262 14.36 -10.33 3.36
N TRP A 263 13.53 -9.31 3.55
CA TRP A 263 13.61 -7.99 2.92
C TRP A 263 13.81 -6.90 3.98
N MET A 264 14.75 -7.12 4.89
CA MET A 264 15.05 -6.18 5.96
C MET A 264 15.72 -4.92 5.41
N SER A 265 15.20 -3.76 5.81
CA SER A 265 15.68 -2.43 5.49
C SER A 265 15.76 -1.57 6.76
N ASN A 266 16.50 -0.46 6.69
CA ASN A 266 16.60 0.49 7.80
C ASN A 266 15.53 1.57 7.69
N GLN A 267 15.35 2.34 8.76
CA GLN A 267 14.40 3.43 8.86
C GLN A 267 15.10 4.75 9.26
N GLU A 268 16.35 4.95 8.80
CA GLU A 268 17.18 6.13 9.13
C GLU A 268 17.47 6.98 7.88
N THR A 269 17.88 6.33 6.81
CA THR A 269 18.22 6.96 5.54
C THR A 269 17.42 6.35 4.41
N GLY A 270 17.33 7.09 3.31
CA GLY A 270 16.59 6.69 2.13
C GLY A 270 17.43 6.86 0.87
N LEU A 271 16.78 6.64 -0.23
CA LEU A 271 17.37 6.62 -1.55
C LEU A 271 18.02 7.97 -1.95
N PHE A 272 17.46 9.10 -1.51
CA PHE A 272 18.05 10.42 -1.77
C PHE A 272 19.41 10.64 -1.08
N SER A 273 19.72 9.82 -0.07
CA SER A 273 21.06 9.76 0.53
C SER A 273 21.97 8.69 -0.09
N GLY A 274 21.51 8.01 -1.15
CA GLY A 274 22.22 6.90 -1.79
C GLY A 274 22.03 5.55 -1.09
N ASP A 275 21.14 5.47 -0.09
CA ASP A 275 20.92 4.26 0.69
C ASP A 275 19.91 3.34 0.02
N VAL A 276 20.40 2.25 -0.58
CA VAL A 276 19.60 1.23 -1.25
C VAL A 276 19.05 0.15 -0.30
N PHE A 277 19.31 0.28 1.00
CA PHE A 277 18.72 -0.50 2.08
C PHE A 277 17.82 0.36 2.99
N GLY A 278 17.46 1.55 2.52
CA GLY A 278 16.75 2.57 3.29
C GLY A 278 15.24 2.35 3.42
N PHE A 279 14.59 3.36 4.01
CA PHE A 279 13.16 3.34 4.31
C PHE A 279 12.26 3.20 3.08
N ASP A 280 12.77 3.46 1.88
CA ASP A 280 12.01 3.27 0.63
C ASP A 280 11.68 1.78 0.35
N PHE A 281 12.35 0.85 1.04
CA PHE A 281 12.18 -0.60 0.89
C PHE A 281 11.60 -1.27 2.15
N PRO A 282 10.98 -2.46 2.01
CA PRO A 282 10.52 -3.04 0.75
C PRO A 282 9.37 -2.23 0.12
N ASP A 283 9.19 -2.43 -1.18
CA ASP A 283 8.12 -1.84 -1.98
C ASP A 283 7.35 -2.93 -2.77
N LEU A 284 6.39 -2.53 -3.61
CA LEU A 284 5.61 -3.48 -4.41
C LEU A 284 6.42 -4.16 -5.53
N ASP A 285 7.66 -3.71 -5.79
CA ASP A 285 8.60 -4.43 -6.66
C ASP A 285 9.57 -5.32 -5.88
N GLY A 286 9.59 -5.27 -4.54
CA GLY A 286 10.23 -6.26 -3.68
C GLY A 286 11.16 -5.67 -2.61
N GLY A 287 12.17 -6.45 -2.22
CA GLY A 287 13.12 -6.11 -1.16
C GLY A 287 14.19 -5.09 -1.56
N PRO A 288 15.07 -4.66 -0.63
CA PRO A 288 16.18 -3.78 -0.94
C PRO A 288 17.19 -4.42 -1.91
N TRP A 289 18.02 -3.61 -2.56
CA TRP A 289 18.97 -4.12 -3.56
C TRP A 289 20.20 -4.79 -2.91
N VAL A 290 20.50 -6.04 -3.31
CA VAL A 290 21.59 -6.87 -2.71
C VAL A 290 22.71 -7.23 -3.71
N GLY A 291 23.38 -6.24 -4.29
CA GLY A 291 24.67 -6.43 -4.99
C GLY A 291 24.67 -7.22 -6.32
N LEU A 292 25.82 -7.22 -7.00
CA LEU A 292 25.99 -7.65 -8.42
C LEU A 292 26.51 -9.09 -8.61
N ASP A 293 26.64 -9.89 -7.55
CA ASP A 293 27.09 -11.29 -7.64
C ASP A 293 26.06 -12.24 -6.99
N PHE A 294 25.71 -13.28 -7.74
CA PHE A 294 24.74 -14.36 -7.45
C PHE A 294 23.26 -14.18 -7.84
N GLY A 295 22.95 -13.60 -9.01
CA GLY A 295 21.75 -14.00 -9.80
C GLY A 295 20.36 -13.96 -9.13
N ALA A 296 20.23 -13.41 -7.92
CA ALA A 296 19.01 -13.30 -7.14
C ALA A 296 18.82 -11.81 -6.86
N THR A 297 18.02 -11.17 -7.70
CA THR A 297 17.48 -9.86 -7.36
C THR A 297 16.30 -10.07 -6.42
N LEU A 298 16.23 -9.30 -5.33
CA LEU A 298 15.04 -9.24 -4.47
C LEU A 298 13.91 -8.41 -5.10
N ARG A 299 14.15 -7.89 -6.31
CA ARG A 299 13.25 -7.05 -7.09
C ARG A 299 12.51 -7.84 -8.18
N GLY A 300 11.59 -7.19 -8.89
CA GLY A 300 10.77 -7.78 -9.95
C GLY A 300 9.46 -8.39 -9.45
N ALA A 301 9.11 -8.20 -8.18
CA ALA A 301 7.87 -8.73 -7.60
C ALA A 301 6.62 -8.08 -8.21
N TYR A 302 6.74 -6.85 -8.73
CA TYR A 302 5.58 -6.11 -9.25
C TYR A 302 4.97 -6.79 -10.48
N ASN A 303 5.80 -7.37 -11.35
CA ASN A 303 5.31 -8.15 -12.49
C ASN A 303 4.46 -9.36 -12.09
N SER A 304 4.65 -9.91 -10.88
CA SER A 304 3.79 -10.98 -10.37
C SER A 304 2.42 -10.47 -9.95
N LEU A 305 2.31 -9.21 -9.49
CA LEU A 305 1.04 -8.57 -9.18
C LEU A 305 0.25 -8.25 -10.46
N ARG A 306 0.96 -7.89 -11.54
CA ARG A 306 0.39 -7.66 -12.87
C ARG A 306 -0.11 -8.92 -13.59
N ASP A 307 0.10 -10.10 -13.03
CA ASP A 307 -0.46 -11.33 -13.59
C ASP A 307 -1.99 -11.36 -13.42
N GLY A 308 -2.70 -11.84 -14.44
CA GLY A 308 -4.17 -11.87 -14.44
C GLY A 308 -4.80 -12.87 -13.46
N ALA A 309 -4.03 -13.80 -12.90
CA ALA A 309 -4.45 -14.63 -11.78
C ALA A 309 -4.21 -13.96 -10.42
N VAL A 310 -3.54 -12.82 -10.38
CA VAL A 310 -3.22 -12.05 -9.17
C VAL A 310 -4.00 -10.74 -9.17
N LEU A 311 -3.45 -9.61 -9.64
CA LEU A 311 -4.19 -8.33 -9.67
C LEU A 311 -4.33 -7.75 -11.09
N GLY A 312 -3.60 -8.24 -12.08
CA GLY A 312 -3.59 -7.71 -13.46
C GLY A 312 -4.79 -8.16 -14.29
N VAL A 313 -5.97 -7.74 -13.87
CA VAL A 313 -7.26 -8.11 -14.46
C VAL A 313 -7.65 -7.16 -15.59
N SER A 314 -8.59 -7.55 -16.44
CA SER A 314 -9.01 -6.74 -17.61
C SER A 314 -10.33 -6.00 -17.41
N SER A 315 -11.13 -6.42 -16.44
CA SER A 315 -12.34 -5.68 -16.07
C SER A 315 -12.72 -5.77 -14.60
N VAL A 316 -13.43 -4.74 -14.16
CA VAL A 316 -13.99 -4.56 -12.82
C VAL A 316 -15.51 -4.56 -12.93
N LEU A 317 -16.20 -5.33 -12.08
CA LEU A 317 -17.66 -5.49 -12.11
C LEU A 317 -18.25 -5.29 -10.71
N ASN A 318 -19.33 -4.52 -10.63
CA ASN A 318 -20.12 -4.39 -9.41
C ASN A 318 -21.53 -3.82 -9.64
N ASP A 319 -22.33 -3.73 -8.58
CA ASP A 319 -23.61 -3.03 -8.58
C ASP A 319 -23.46 -1.52 -8.42
N TRP A 320 -24.43 -0.77 -8.94
CA TRP A 320 -24.57 0.67 -8.73
C TRP A 320 -26.03 0.99 -8.38
N SER A 321 -26.26 2.06 -7.61
CA SER A 321 -27.60 2.56 -7.31
C SER A 321 -27.62 4.05 -6.99
N VAL A 322 -28.64 4.72 -7.53
CA VAL A 322 -28.98 6.13 -7.31
C VAL A 322 -30.40 6.29 -6.76
N ALA A 323 -30.88 5.32 -5.97
CA ALA A 323 -32.29 5.23 -5.56
C ALA A 323 -32.66 6.30 -4.49
N ALA A 324 -32.91 7.52 -4.96
CA ALA A 324 -33.20 8.71 -4.16
C ALA A 324 -34.39 8.55 -3.20
N ALA A 325 -35.47 7.89 -3.65
CA ALA A 325 -36.66 7.67 -2.82
C ALA A 325 -36.38 6.85 -1.54
N ARG A 326 -35.24 6.15 -1.50
CA ARG A 326 -34.79 5.33 -0.36
C ARG A 326 -33.51 5.86 0.28
N ASN A 327 -32.97 6.98 -0.23
CA ASN A 327 -31.64 7.53 0.04
C ASN A 327 -30.55 6.47 -0.02
N VAL A 328 -30.49 5.75 -1.14
CA VAL A 328 -29.42 4.80 -1.42
C VAL A 328 -28.45 5.44 -2.40
N SER A 329 -27.16 5.38 -2.05
CA SER A 329 -26.06 5.93 -2.85
C SER A 329 -24.94 4.90 -2.93
N THR A 330 -24.22 4.90 -4.05
CA THR A 330 -23.08 4.01 -4.28
C THR A 330 -21.92 4.74 -4.92
N ASP A 331 -20.72 4.52 -4.39
CA ASP A 331 -19.48 4.98 -5.01
C ASP A 331 -18.54 3.81 -5.21
N TRP A 332 -17.84 3.77 -6.34
CA TRP A 332 -16.82 2.75 -6.58
C TRP A 332 -15.45 3.34 -6.29
N VAL A 333 -14.60 2.59 -5.61
CA VAL A 333 -13.17 2.86 -5.54
C VAL A 333 -12.45 1.87 -6.45
N VAL A 334 -11.63 2.39 -7.36
CA VAL A 334 -10.75 1.61 -8.23
C VAL A 334 -9.32 2.11 -8.01
N THR A 335 -8.50 1.24 -7.44
CA THR A 335 -7.10 1.53 -7.08
C THR A 335 -6.17 0.70 -7.94
N LEU A 336 -5.14 1.35 -8.49
CA LEU A 336 -4.13 0.83 -9.40
C LEU A 336 -2.77 0.77 -8.66
N PRO A 337 -2.59 -0.14 -7.68
CA PRO A 337 -1.46 -0.06 -6.75
C PRO A 337 -0.13 -0.29 -7.48
N GLY A 338 0.89 0.49 -7.11
CA GLY A 338 2.28 0.26 -7.53
C GLY A 338 2.73 0.99 -8.79
N GLN A 339 1.98 1.97 -9.30
CA GLN A 339 2.44 2.74 -10.47
C GLN A 339 3.74 3.50 -10.16
N TYR A 340 4.00 3.88 -8.91
CA TYR A 340 5.29 4.46 -8.50
C TYR A 340 6.52 3.58 -8.85
N THR A 341 6.38 2.25 -8.98
CA THR A 341 7.50 1.38 -9.40
C THR A 341 7.84 1.51 -10.88
N MET A 342 6.99 2.19 -11.64
CA MET A 342 7.13 2.43 -13.08
C MET A 342 7.67 3.83 -13.39
N ILE A 343 8.18 4.52 -12.37
CA ILE A 343 8.87 5.80 -12.51
C ILE A 343 10.39 5.55 -12.43
N ASP A 344 11.15 6.08 -13.40
CA ASP A 344 12.59 6.21 -13.26
C ASP A 344 12.92 7.38 -12.34
N TYR A 345 12.97 7.04 -11.06
CA TYR A 345 13.19 7.97 -9.98
C TYR A 345 14.59 8.61 -10.01
N ILE A 346 15.59 7.99 -10.65
CA ILE A 346 16.93 8.60 -10.79
C ILE A 346 16.84 9.79 -11.75
N THR A 347 16.22 9.59 -12.90
CA THR A 347 15.99 10.67 -13.89
C THR A 347 15.05 11.74 -13.33
N TRP A 348 14.01 11.33 -12.62
CA TRP A 348 13.06 12.25 -11.97
C TRP A 348 13.71 13.10 -10.86
N ALA A 349 14.53 12.49 -10.00
CA ALA A 349 15.20 13.16 -8.89
C ALA A 349 16.42 14.02 -9.30
N ALA A 350 16.98 13.79 -10.49
CA ALA A 350 18.10 14.55 -11.04
C ALA A 350 17.75 16.02 -11.35
N GLY A 351 16.45 16.33 -11.52
CA GLY A 351 15.93 17.67 -11.66
C GLY A 351 15.82 18.39 -10.31
N ALA A 352 16.09 19.70 -10.28
CA ALA A 352 15.82 20.48 -9.09
C ALA A 352 14.30 20.56 -8.86
N GLY A 353 13.75 19.72 -7.96
CA GLY A 353 12.37 19.89 -7.47
C GLY A 353 11.42 18.70 -7.54
N LEU A 354 11.86 17.45 -7.78
CA LEU A 354 10.95 16.28 -7.86
C LEU A 354 9.79 16.51 -8.85
N ASP A 355 10.14 17.01 -10.03
CA ASP A 355 9.20 17.50 -11.03
C ASP A 355 9.42 16.76 -12.36
N PHE A 356 8.33 16.25 -12.93
CA PHE A 356 8.31 15.53 -14.21
C PHE A 356 8.72 16.41 -15.40
N ASP A 357 8.66 17.74 -15.27
CA ASP A 357 9.20 18.69 -16.26
C ASP A 357 10.71 18.51 -16.50
N ASN A 358 11.42 17.81 -15.61
CA ASN A 358 12.85 17.52 -15.72
C ASN A 358 13.16 16.22 -16.46
N CYS A 359 12.15 15.43 -16.79
CA CYS A 359 12.35 14.22 -17.56
C CYS A 359 12.49 14.57 -19.04
N ALA A 360 13.49 13.99 -19.72
CA ALA A 360 13.60 14.14 -21.18
C ALA A 360 12.29 13.68 -21.83
N THR A 361 11.87 14.20 -22.98
CA THR A 361 10.65 13.73 -23.63
C THR A 361 10.95 12.52 -24.52
N LEU A 362 10.14 11.46 -24.44
CA LEU A 362 10.20 10.37 -25.42
C LEU A 362 9.49 10.83 -26.70
N ASN A 363 10.17 10.76 -27.85
CA ASN A 363 9.52 11.00 -29.13
C ASN A 363 8.50 9.87 -29.38
N ASP A 364 7.21 10.18 -29.44
CA ASP A 364 6.20 9.29 -30.00
C ASP A 364 6.56 8.96 -31.47
N PRO A 365 6.79 7.69 -31.85
CA PRO A 365 7.08 7.32 -33.24
C PRO A 365 5.89 7.52 -34.20
N ASN A 366 4.67 7.72 -33.68
CA ASN A 366 3.45 7.92 -34.47
C ASN A 366 2.99 9.39 -34.55
N THR A 367 3.42 10.25 -33.63
CA THR A 367 3.26 11.71 -33.73
C THR A 367 4.59 12.41 -33.51
N ALA A 368 5.30 12.67 -34.61
CA ALA A 368 6.48 13.52 -34.56
C ALA A 368 6.12 14.91 -33.99
N GLY A 369 6.50 15.18 -32.73
CA GLY A 369 6.30 16.46 -32.05
C GLY A 369 5.42 16.43 -30.80
N ASP A 370 5.02 15.28 -30.28
CA ASP A 370 4.40 15.19 -28.95
C ASP A 370 5.48 15.06 -27.85
N ASP A 371 5.73 16.18 -27.16
CA ASP A 371 6.65 16.32 -26.03
C ASP A 371 5.96 16.01 -24.67
N SER A 372 4.79 15.35 -24.65
CA SER A 372 4.00 15.15 -23.41
C SER A 372 4.42 13.96 -22.54
N ILE A 373 5.30 13.07 -23.03
CA ILE A 373 5.70 11.87 -22.29
C ILE A 373 7.08 12.08 -21.67
N ALA A 374 7.11 12.23 -20.35
CA ALA A 374 8.32 12.21 -19.55
C ALA A 374 9.03 10.85 -19.71
N ALA A 375 10.29 10.82 -20.14
CA ALA A 375 11.14 9.64 -20.30
C ALA A 375 11.53 8.97 -18.98
N CYS A 376 10.93 9.42 -17.88
CA CYS A 376 11.02 8.82 -16.57
C CYS A 376 9.66 8.28 -16.09
N ASP A 377 8.58 8.44 -16.86
CA ASP A 377 7.24 8.02 -16.49
C ASP A 377 6.76 6.93 -17.46
N PHE A 378 6.68 5.71 -16.96
CA PHE A 378 6.28 4.54 -17.73
C PHE A 378 5.02 3.88 -17.17
N ARG A 379 4.26 4.62 -16.37
CA ARG A 379 3.05 4.15 -15.71
C ARG A 379 1.98 3.73 -16.71
N ASP A 380 1.05 2.89 -16.24
CA ASP A 380 -0.18 2.58 -16.94
C ASP A 380 -1.13 3.78 -16.96
N ILE A 381 -1.10 4.62 -15.92
CA ILE A 381 -1.97 5.80 -15.79
C ILE A 381 -1.58 6.94 -16.74
N PRO A 382 -2.56 7.68 -17.29
CA PRO A 382 -3.99 7.46 -17.17
C PRO A 382 -4.46 6.19 -17.92
N VAL A 383 -5.33 5.39 -17.30
CA VAL A 383 -5.97 4.24 -17.96
C VAL A 383 -7.36 4.63 -18.47
N THR A 384 -7.77 3.98 -19.56
CA THR A 384 -9.14 4.13 -20.09
C THR A 384 -10.01 2.98 -19.59
N ALA A 385 -11.18 3.30 -19.06
CA ALA A 385 -12.19 2.36 -18.60
C ALA A 385 -13.44 2.46 -19.48
N ALA A 386 -13.62 1.50 -20.39
CA ALA A 386 -14.85 1.38 -21.17
C ALA A 386 -15.98 0.83 -20.30
N ILE A 387 -17.05 1.60 -20.16
CA ILE A 387 -18.19 1.32 -19.31
C ILE A 387 -19.28 0.61 -20.11
N THR A 388 -19.67 -0.58 -19.67
CA THR A 388 -20.90 -1.22 -20.07
C THR A 388 -21.85 -1.27 -18.89
N LEU A 389 -23.03 -0.67 -19.03
CA LEU A 389 -24.07 -0.64 -18.01
C LEU A 389 -25.18 -1.62 -18.36
N TYR A 390 -25.72 -2.26 -17.33
CA TYR A 390 -26.79 -3.23 -17.43
C TYR A 390 -27.87 -2.93 -16.40
N ASP A 391 -29.14 -2.95 -16.83
CA ASP A 391 -30.28 -3.00 -15.90
C ASP A 391 -30.55 -4.44 -15.40
N ARG A 392 -31.56 -4.60 -14.54
CA ARG A 392 -31.93 -5.91 -13.97
C ARG A 392 -32.58 -6.85 -15.00
N GLU A 393 -33.07 -6.32 -16.12
CA GLU A 393 -33.82 -7.02 -17.16
C GLU A 393 -32.97 -7.27 -18.43
N GLU A 394 -31.64 -7.28 -18.29
CA GLU A 394 -30.67 -7.51 -19.37
C GLU A 394 -30.67 -6.42 -20.46
N GLY A 395 -31.26 -5.25 -20.17
CA GLY A 395 -31.18 -4.07 -21.01
C GLY A 395 -29.75 -3.54 -21.05
N GLU A 396 -29.09 -3.70 -22.20
CA GLU A 396 -27.83 -3.04 -22.53
C GLU A 396 -28.15 -1.78 -23.35
N ILE A 397 -27.60 -0.63 -22.97
CA ILE A 397 -27.48 0.49 -23.92
C ILE A 397 -26.24 0.22 -24.76
N VAL A 398 -26.44 -0.34 -25.96
CA VAL A 398 -25.46 -0.22 -27.04
C VAL A 398 -25.72 1.15 -27.66
N PRO A 399 -24.86 2.16 -27.49
CA PRO A 399 -25.10 3.44 -28.11
C PRO A 399 -25.01 3.26 -29.63
N GLU A 400 -26.09 3.54 -30.37
CA GLU A 400 -25.96 3.90 -31.78
C GLU A 400 -25.46 5.36 -31.87
N ASP A 401 -24.85 5.75 -32.99
CA ASP A 401 -24.39 7.13 -33.21
C ASP A 401 -25.51 8.15 -32.95
N GLY A 402 -25.41 8.89 -31.84
CA GLY A 402 -26.37 9.93 -31.44
C GLY A 402 -27.32 9.57 -30.29
N ASP A 403 -27.15 8.42 -29.62
CA ASP A 403 -27.93 8.02 -28.44
C ASP A 403 -27.50 8.71 -27.12
N LEU A 404 -28.29 8.48 -26.07
CA LEU A 404 -28.02 8.95 -24.70
C LEU A 404 -26.65 8.45 -24.22
N VAL A 405 -25.75 9.38 -23.89
CA VAL A 405 -24.41 9.11 -23.37
C VAL A 405 -24.34 9.32 -21.86
N ILE A 406 -23.47 8.56 -21.20
CA ILE A 406 -23.16 8.74 -19.78
C ILE A 406 -22.25 9.95 -19.65
N SER A 407 -22.54 10.87 -18.72
CA SER A 407 -21.64 12.01 -18.48
C SER A 407 -20.43 11.58 -17.64
N PRO A 408 -19.21 12.08 -17.92
CA PRO A 408 -18.82 12.89 -19.09
C PRO A 408 -18.40 12.02 -20.29
N ALA A 409 -19.11 12.11 -21.42
CA ALA A 409 -18.69 11.47 -22.68
C ALA A 409 -18.68 12.50 -23.83
N PRO A 410 -17.65 12.48 -24.70
CA PRO A 410 -17.64 13.27 -25.94
C PRO A 410 -18.78 12.84 -26.88
N PRO A 411 -19.31 13.74 -27.73
CA PRO A 411 -20.29 13.36 -28.74
C PRO A 411 -19.69 12.30 -29.69
N SER A 412 -20.40 11.21 -29.95
CA SER A 412 -20.05 10.09 -30.87
C SER A 412 -18.99 9.07 -30.43
N GLU A 413 -18.62 9.02 -29.15
CA GLU A 413 -17.68 8.00 -28.63
C GLU A 413 -18.37 6.99 -27.68
N ARG A 414 -17.72 5.82 -27.49
CA ARG A 414 -18.12 4.84 -26.46
C ARG A 414 -18.17 5.52 -25.08
N ASN A 415 -19.02 5.02 -24.18
CA ASN A 415 -19.02 5.44 -22.78
C ASN A 415 -17.69 5.04 -22.13
N GLU A 416 -16.69 5.92 -22.16
CA GLU A 416 -15.36 5.69 -21.63
C GLU A 416 -15.06 6.69 -20.52
N LEU A 417 -14.41 6.21 -19.46
CA LEU A 417 -13.94 7.00 -18.33
C LEU A 417 -12.42 6.98 -18.31
N ILE A 418 -11.81 8.14 -18.09
CA ILE A 418 -10.37 8.22 -17.82
C ILE A 418 -10.16 8.10 -16.32
N LEU A 419 -9.28 7.19 -15.92
CA LEU A 419 -8.82 7.00 -14.55
C LEU A 419 -7.36 7.48 -14.46
N PRO A 420 -7.13 8.75 -14.10
CA PRO A 420 -5.81 9.36 -14.20
C PRO A 420 -4.93 9.16 -12.96
N TYR A 421 -5.50 8.66 -11.85
CA TYR A 421 -4.83 8.58 -10.57
C TYR A 421 -4.56 7.13 -10.16
N GLU A 422 -3.74 6.91 -9.14
CA GLU A 422 -3.61 5.57 -8.55
C GLU A 422 -4.88 5.18 -7.81
N VAL A 423 -5.55 6.10 -7.12
CA VAL A 423 -6.87 5.87 -6.50
C VAL A 423 -7.91 6.71 -7.23
N ASN A 424 -8.94 6.07 -7.75
CA ASN A 424 -10.03 6.72 -8.47
C ASN A 424 -11.36 6.41 -7.80
N VAL A 425 -12.10 7.46 -7.44
CA VAL A 425 -13.45 7.33 -6.88
C VAL A 425 -14.46 7.66 -7.97
N ILE A 426 -15.34 6.71 -8.30
CA ILE A 426 -16.41 6.88 -9.27
C ILE A 426 -17.72 7.03 -8.51
N GLN A 427 -18.26 8.24 -8.51
CA GLN A 427 -19.52 8.56 -7.84
C GLN A 427 -20.69 8.32 -8.78
N TRP A 428 -21.54 7.36 -8.44
CA TRP A 428 -22.76 7.08 -9.21
C TRP A 428 -23.87 7.97 -8.68
N THR A 429 -24.26 8.98 -9.45
CA THR A 429 -25.26 9.97 -8.98
C THR A 429 -25.99 10.64 -10.13
N ASP A 430 -27.27 10.92 -9.91
CA ASP A 430 -28.12 11.78 -10.73
C ASP A 430 -28.25 13.20 -10.14
N GLY A 431 -27.43 13.50 -9.12
CA GLY A 431 -27.44 14.75 -8.36
C GLY A 431 -28.53 14.84 -7.28
N SER A 432 -29.32 13.79 -7.07
CA SER A 432 -30.41 13.78 -6.08
C SER A 432 -30.00 13.32 -4.68
N THR A 433 -28.88 12.60 -4.55
CA THR A 433 -28.30 12.15 -3.28
C THR A 433 -26.84 12.52 -3.17
N ASP A 434 -26.39 12.78 -1.94
CA ASP A 434 -24.97 12.98 -1.64
C ASP A 434 -24.18 11.69 -1.89
N PRO A 435 -22.94 11.77 -2.40
CA PRO A 435 -22.03 10.62 -2.50
C PRO A 435 -21.78 9.97 -1.13
N VAL A 436 -21.39 8.70 -1.15
CA VAL A 436 -21.00 7.93 0.05
C VAL A 436 -19.62 8.38 0.54
N LEU A 437 -18.66 8.48 -0.37
CA LEU A 437 -17.27 8.83 -0.11
C LEU A 437 -16.97 10.19 -0.75
N PRO A 438 -16.69 11.23 0.07
CA PRO A 438 -16.12 12.46 -0.45
C PRO A 438 -14.71 12.17 -0.96
N SER A 439 -14.39 12.71 -2.13
CA SER A 439 -13.07 12.52 -2.76
C SER A 439 -12.75 13.74 -3.61
N SER A 440 -11.50 14.19 -3.50
CA SER A 440 -10.88 15.21 -4.34
C SER A 440 -10.57 14.67 -5.74
N TYR A 441 -10.52 13.34 -5.89
CA TYR A 441 -10.28 12.62 -7.15
C TYR A 441 -11.54 11.99 -7.76
N ALA A 442 -12.72 12.44 -7.32
CA ALA A 442 -13.99 11.88 -7.78
C ALA A 442 -14.27 12.18 -9.27
N THR A 443 -14.70 11.15 -10.00
CA THR A 443 -15.39 11.32 -11.28
C THR A 443 -16.84 10.87 -11.15
N THR A 444 -17.77 11.63 -11.74
CA THR A 444 -19.19 11.35 -11.65
C THR A 444 -19.68 10.57 -12.87
N VAL A 445 -20.55 9.60 -12.63
CA VAL A 445 -21.31 8.85 -13.64
C VAL A 445 -22.79 8.99 -13.32
N ASP A 446 -23.58 9.46 -14.28
CA ASP A 446 -25.05 9.54 -14.17
C ASP A 446 -25.71 8.37 -14.93
N PRO A 447 -26.20 7.34 -14.22
CA PRO A 447 -26.83 6.17 -14.83
C PRO A 447 -28.36 6.32 -14.94
N SER A 448 -28.95 7.48 -14.62
CA SER A 448 -30.41 7.66 -14.46
C SER A 448 -31.23 7.28 -15.69
N VAL A 449 -30.63 7.29 -16.88
CA VAL A 449 -31.23 6.81 -18.14
C VAL A 449 -31.64 5.33 -18.11
N LEU A 450 -31.03 4.52 -17.24
CA LEU A 450 -31.31 3.09 -17.05
C LEU A 450 -32.25 2.79 -15.87
N GLY A 451 -32.53 3.79 -15.03
CA GLY A 451 -33.29 3.64 -13.79
C GLY A 451 -32.43 3.87 -12.54
N GLU A 452 -32.93 3.37 -11.40
CA GLU A 452 -32.38 3.70 -10.07
C GLU A 452 -31.27 2.73 -9.60
N PHE A 453 -31.07 1.61 -10.28
CA PHE A 453 -30.10 0.57 -9.91
C PHE A 453 -29.80 -0.38 -11.07
N GLY A 454 -28.61 -0.97 -11.04
CA GLY A 454 -28.14 -1.93 -12.03
C GLY A 454 -26.77 -2.49 -11.67
N TRP A 455 -26.06 -3.00 -12.66
CA TRP A 455 -24.65 -3.36 -12.54
C TRP A 455 -23.85 -2.79 -13.71
N ALA A 456 -22.54 -2.67 -13.52
CA ALA A 456 -21.64 -2.18 -14.55
C ALA A 456 -20.42 -3.11 -14.70
N SER A 457 -19.87 -3.13 -15.90
CA SER A 457 -18.54 -3.66 -16.19
C SER A 457 -17.67 -2.52 -16.70
N LEU A 458 -16.50 -2.34 -16.09
CA LEU A 458 -15.47 -1.41 -16.54
C LEU A 458 -14.34 -2.23 -17.15
N ALA A 459 -14.22 -2.24 -18.47
CA ALA A 459 -13.08 -2.85 -19.16
C ALA A 459 -11.93 -1.84 -19.18
N VAL A 460 -10.85 -2.15 -18.47
CA VAL A 460 -9.74 -1.20 -18.22
C VAL A 460 -8.55 -1.57 -19.09
N SER A 461 -7.97 -0.58 -19.76
CA SER A 461 -6.78 -0.73 -20.58
C SER A 461 -5.80 0.43 -20.38
N SER A 462 -4.53 0.09 -20.23
CA SER A 462 -3.41 1.04 -20.29
C SER A 462 -3.23 1.57 -21.71
N THR A 463 -2.53 2.69 -21.83
CA THR A 463 -2.16 3.24 -23.13
C THR A 463 -1.24 2.32 -23.92
N THR A 464 -1.33 2.39 -25.25
CA THR A 464 -0.40 1.74 -26.18
C THR A 464 0.60 2.72 -26.79
N SER A 465 0.58 3.99 -26.36
CA SER A 465 1.44 5.04 -26.91
C SER A 465 2.89 4.95 -26.42
N TRP A 466 3.14 4.29 -25.30
CA TRP A 466 4.48 4.01 -24.78
C TRP A 466 4.56 2.61 -24.18
N ASP A 467 5.78 2.09 -24.10
CA ASP A 467 6.06 0.82 -23.44
C ASP A 467 6.03 1.00 -21.92
N GLN A 468 5.18 0.23 -21.25
CA GLN A 468 5.20 0.14 -19.79
C GLN A 468 6.43 -0.64 -19.33
N VAL A 469 7.19 -0.05 -18.40
CA VAL A 469 8.36 -0.69 -17.79
C VAL A 469 8.34 -0.49 -16.28
N VAL A 470 8.92 -1.46 -15.57
CA VAL A 470 9.15 -1.39 -14.13
C VAL A 470 10.60 -0.98 -13.94
N CYS A 471 10.83 0.11 -13.23
CA CYS A 471 12.15 0.71 -13.06
C CYS A 471 12.72 0.40 -11.69
N GLN A 472 14.03 0.17 -11.64
CA GLN A 472 14.75 -0.14 -10.41
C GLN A 472 15.99 0.74 -10.27
N PHE A 473 16.40 0.94 -9.03
CA PHE A 473 17.66 1.59 -8.71
C PHE A 473 18.81 0.65 -9.02
N LYS A 474 19.74 1.11 -9.86
CA LYS A 474 21.00 0.43 -10.07
C LYS A 474 22.00 0.85 -9.00
N ALA A 475 22.43 -0.06 -8.14
CA ALA A 475 23.61 0.17 -7.31
C ALA A 475 24.83 0.32 -8.22
N VAL A 476 25.55 1.43 -8.09
CA VAL A 476 26.85 1.61 -8.76
C VAL A 476 27.90 0.81 -7.98
N ASP A 477 28.88 0.21 -8.65
CA ASP A 477 30.00 -0.59 -8.11
C ASP A 477 30.87 0.09 -7.01
N ASP A 478 30.49 1.27 -6.49
CA ASP A 478 31.21 1.94 -5.43
C ASP A 478 30.75 1.45 -4.05
N THR A 479 31.46 0.43 -3.56
CA THR A 479 31.29 -0.13 -2.21
C THR A 479 31.99 0.69 -1.12
N THR A 480 32.50 1.90 -1.43
CA THR A 480 33.08 2.78 -0.41
C THR A 480 32.03 3.75 0.13
N TRP A 481 31.48 3.39 1.29
CA TRP A 481 30.50 4.13 2.07
C TRP A 481 30.95 5.56 2.50
N ASP A 482 32.21 5.94 2.25
CA ASP A 482 32.76 7.23 2.69
C ASP A 482 32.41 8.41 1.78
N ASN A 483 31.86 8.15 0.59
CA ASN A 483 31.21 9.19 -0.21
C ASN A 483 30.00 8.53 -0.86
N ALA A 484 28.81 8.76 -0.32
CA ALA A 484 27.59 8.56 -1.09
C ALA A 484 27.86 9.08 -2.51
N PRO A 485 27.58 8.33 -3.59
CA PRO A 485 27.56 8.96 -4.87
C PRO A 485 26.65 10.16 -4.67
N ALA A 486 27.17 11.36 -4.88
CA ALA A 486 26.29 12.44 -5.27
C ALA A 486 25.38 11.79 -6.30
N LEU A 487 24.06 11.92 -6.16
CA LEU A 487 23.13 11.68 -7.26
C LEU A 487 23.52 12.69 -8.35
N ALA A 488 24.68 12.46 -8.95
CA ALA A 488 25.22 13.10 -10.10
C ALA A 488 24.45 12.39 -11.20
N PRO A 489 23.58 13.10 -11.92
CA PRO A 489 22.92 12.56 -13.09
C PRO A 489 24.02 12.28 -14.11
N ASN A 490 24.61 11.10 -14.03
CA ASN A 490 25.55 10.64 -15.01
C ASN A 490 24.67 10.19 -16.17
N ALA A 491 24.50 11.05 -17.18
CA ALA A 491 23.77 10.73 -18.43
C ALA A 491 24.28 9.45 -19.15
N SER A 492 25.34 8.81 -18.63
CA SER A 492 25.93 7.55 -19.06
C SER A 492 25.42 6.31 -18.31
N GLN A 493 24.54 6.44 -17.31
CA GLN A 493 23.93 5.30 -16.61
C GLN A 493 22.44 5.19 -17.01
N ALA A 494 22.16 4.38 -18.03
CA ALA A 494 20.78 4.07 -18.42
C ALA A 494 20.05 3.40 -17.23
N PRO A 495 18.77 3.73 -17.00
CA PRO A 495 17.99 3.13 -15.92
C PRO A 495 17.90 1.62 -16.09
N TYR A 496 17.93 0.87 -14.98
CA TYR A 496 17.64 -0.56 -15.01
C TYR A 496 16.12 -0.72 -14.93
N CYS A 497 15.46 -0.57 -16.07
CA CYS A 497 14.04 -0.88 -16.21
C CYS A 497 13.87 -2.19 -16.98
N VAL A 498 12.86 -2.95 -16.60
CA VAL A 498 12.45 -4.20 -17.26
C VAL A 498 11.04 -4.02 -17.81
N SER A 499 10.72 -4.66 -18.93
CA SER A 499 9.36 -4.61 -19.48
C SER A 499 8.33 -5.06 -18.43
N ALA A 500 7.26 -4.29 -18.30
CA ALA A 500 6.12 -4.68 -17.52
C ALA A 500 5.40 -5.83 -18.24
N THR A 501 5.01 -6.87 -17.50
CA THR A 501 4.26 -8.02 -18.04
C THR A 501 2.87 -8.03 -17.47
N GLY A 502 1.88 -8.52 -18.23
CA GLY A 502 0.48 -8.55 -17.76
C GLY A 502 -0.19 -7.17 -17.75
N ALA A 503 -1.36 -7.08 -17.14
CA ALA A 503 -2.18 -5.87 -17.14
C ALA A 503 -1.95 -5.03 -15.87
N VAL A 504 -2.48 -3.81 -15.86
CA VAL A 504 -2.46 -2.93 -14.68
C VAL A 504 -3.09 -3.66 -13.48
N PRO A 505 -2.41 -3.72 -12.32
CA PRO A 505 -2.99 -4.27 -11.10
C PRO A 505 -4.23 -3.47 -10.70
N MET A 506 -5.32 -4.12 -10.31
CA MET A 506 -6.53 -3.46 -9.83
C MET A 506 -7.04 -4.08 -8.53
N VAL A 507 -7.39 -3.21 -7.57
CA VAL A 507 -8.12 -3.55 -6.34
C VAL A 507 -9.18 -2.49 -6.06
N GLY A 508 -10.17 -2.81 -5.24
CA GLY A 508 -11.23 -1.84 -4.93
C GLY A 508 -12.52 -2.46 -4.43
N PHE A 509 -13.52 -1.62 -4.28
CA PHE A 509 -14.85 -2.01 -3.79
C PHE A 509 -15.92 -1.01 -4.28
N VAL A 510 -17.18 -1.39 -4.15
CA VAL A 510 -18.30 -0.44 -4.08
C VAL A 510 -18.63 -0.14 -2.62
N ALA A 511 -18.65 1.14 -2.27
CA ALA A 511 -19.21 1.65 -1.03
C ALA A 511 -20.70 1.87 -1.25
N TRP A 512 -21.51 1.19 -0.45
CA TRP A 512 -22.95 1.32 -0.50
C TRP A 512 -23.42 1.93 0.82
N GLN A 513 -24.27 2.95 0.76
CA GLN A 513 -24.88 3.55 1.94
C GLN A 513 -26.38 3.71 1.75
N ARG A 514 -27.10 3.54 2.86
CA ARG A 514 -28.47 4.02 2.99
C ARG A 514 -28.62 4.93 4.19
N SER A 515 -29.16 6.11 3.94
CA SER A 515 -29.36 7.13 4.96
C SER A 515 -30.84 7.33 5.33
N PHE A 516 -31.08 7.67 6.59
CA PHE A 516 -32.39 7.98 7.14
C PHE A 516 -32.31 9.37 7.79
N PRO A 517 -32.58 10.46 7.05
CA PRO A 517 -32.42 11.82 7.56
C PRO A 517 -33.22 12.14 8.83
N SER A 518 -34.33 11.43 9.06
CA SER A 518 -35.15 11.57 10.26
C SER A 518 -34.71 10.68 11.43
N ASN A 519 -33.79 9.74 11.20
CA ASN A 519 -33.22 8.84 12.20
C ASN A 519 -31.78 8.41 11.81
N PRO A 520 -30.78 9.29 11.96
CA PRO A 520 -29.39 9.00 11.56
C PRO A 520 -28.81 7.73 12.21
N ASP A 521 -29.27 7.35 13.41
CA ASP A 521 -28.86 6.12 14.10
C ASP A 521 -29.26 4.83 13.36
N ALA A 522 -30.15 4.93 12.35
CA ALA A 522 -30.53 3.81 11.48
C ALA A 522 -29.72 3.76 10.16
N ASN A 523 -28.80 4.70 9.94
CA ASN A 523 -27.92 4.66 8.78
C ASN A 523 -27.10 3.38 8.80
N TYR A 524 -26.91 2.79 7.62
CA TYR A 524 -26.03 1.65 7.46
C TYR A 524 -25.37 1.68 6.09
N GLY A 525 -24.18 1.11 6.03
CA GLY A 525 -23.49 0.89 4.77
C GLY A 525 -22.77 -0.43 4.76
N ARG A 526 -22.17 -0.74 3.62
CA ARG A 526 -21.32 -1.91 3.42
C ARG A 526 -20.30 -1.60 2.33
N LEU A 527 -19.16 -2.27 2.41
CA LEU A 527 -18.24 -2.37 1.29
C LEU A 527 -18.46 -3.73 0.62
N VAL A 528 -18.53 -3.75 -0.70
CA VAL A 528 -18.60 -4.99 -1.49
C VAL A 528 -17.43 -5.00 -2.46
N GLU A 529 -16.60 -6.02 -2.37
CA GLU A 529 -15.44 -6.17 -3.25
C GLU A 529 -15.89 -6.25 -4.71
N HIS A 530 -15.09 -5.66 -5.60
CA HIS A 530 -15.32 -5.82 -7.03
C HIS A 530 -15.12 -7.28 -7.42
N SER A 531 -15.91 -7.72 -8.39
CA SER A 531 -15.59 -8.93 -9.14
C SER A 531 -14.68 -8.56 -10.30
N PHE A 532 -13.69 -9.41 -10.59
CA PHE A 532 -12.72 -9.17 -11.64
C PHE A 532 -12.75 -10.27 -12.69
N VAL A 533 -12.50 -9.90 -13.95
CA VAL A 533 -12.30 -10.87 -15.04
C VAL A 533 -10.84 -10.81 -15.47
N SER A 534 -10.17 -11.96 -15.47
CA SER A 534 -8.83 -12.07 -16.03
C SER A 534 -8.91 -12.06 -17.56
N GLY A 535 -7.98 -11.34 -18.20
CA GLY A 535 -7.84 -11.39 -19.65
C GLY A 535 -7.62 -12.84 -20.09
N ALA A 536 -8.29 -13.28 -21.16
CA ALA A 536 -8.10 -14.63 -21.68
C ALA A 536 -6.60 -14.82 -21.99
N THR A 537 -5.93 -15.73 -21.26
CA THR A 537 -4.61 -16.20 -21.64
C THR A 537 -4.73 -16.78 -23.05
N THR A 538 -4.15 -16.13 -24.05
CA THR A 538 -3.83 -16.82 -25.29
C THR A 538 -2.86 -17.92 -24.91
N ALA A 539 -3.38 -19.14 -24.76
CA ALA A 539 -2.55 -20.31 -24.58
C ALA A 539 -1.51 -20.37 -25.71
N PRO A 540 -0.25 -20.76 -25.43
CA PRO A 540 0.80 -20.84 -26.43
C PRO A 540 0.47 -21.77 -27.60
#